data_AF-A0A7X9H9J5-F1
#
_entry.id   AF-A0A7X9H9J5-F1
#
_cell.length_a   1.000
_cell.length_b   1.000
_cell.length_c   1.000
_cell.angle_alpha   90.00
_cell.angle_beta   90.00
_cell.angle_gamma   90.00
#
_symmetry.space_group_name_H-M   'P 1'
#
loop_
_entity.id
_entity.type
_entity.pdbx_description
1 polymer ?
#
loop_
_entity_poly.entity_id
_entity_poly.type
_entity_poly.pdbx_seq_one_letter_code
_entity_poly.pdbx_strand_id
1 'polypeptide(L)'
;MNGIEIDYNGDIQKIAVKDGMILLNIFVNDSKGNDSIYASTTDYEKGIKSVYYDFTPITIGDRFKISIKEIDAPSAPLKEQSDNTRRMTKLEQFKRLEEELKREGAI
;
A
#
# COMPACT_ATOMS: atom_id res chain seq x y z
N MET A 1 -7.40 3.43 -13.10
CA MET A 1 -6.08 3.03 -12.55
C MET A 1 -6.02 1.51 -12.49
N ASN A 2 -4.91 0.86 -12.86
CA ASN A 2 -4.80 -0.59 -12.66
C ASN A 2 -4.85 -0.90 -11.16
N GLY A 3 -5.71 -1.83 -10.76
CA GLY A 3 -5.95 -2.15 -9.37
C GLY A 3 -6.46 -3.57 -9.16
N ILE A 4 -6.79 -3.85 -7.91
CA ILE A 4 -7.31 -5.13 -7.45
C ILE A 4 -8.68 -4.89 -6.81
N GLU A 5 -9.68 -5.64 -7.23
CA GLU A 5 -10.92 -5.79 -6.49
C GLU A 5 -10.89 -7.11 -5.73
N ILE A 6 -11.19 -7.04 -4.43
CA ILE A 6 -11.29 -8.17 -3.53
C ILE A 6 -12.74 -8.24 -3.08
N ASP A 7 -13.43 -9.31 -3.45
CA ASP A 7 -14.72 -9.70 -2.89
C ASP A 7 -14.47 -10.77 -1.82
N TYR A 8 -14.71 -10.40 -0.57
CA TYR A 8 -14.60 -11.26 0.60
C TYR A 8 -15.96 -11.37 1.29
N ASN A 9 -16.60 -12.54 1.18
CA ASN A 9 -17.93 -12.80 1.73
C ASN A 9 -19.00 -11.73 1.34
N GLY A 10 -18.88 -11.14 0.16
CA GLY A 10 -19.79 -10.10 -0.35
C GLY A 10 -19.39 -8.66 0.01
N ASP A 11 -18.37 -8.47 0.86
CA ASP A 11 -17.74 -7.16 1.03
C ASP A 11 -16.70 -6.93 -0.07
N ILE A 12 -16.91 -5.86 -0.84
CA ILE A 12 -16.11 -5.57 -2.03
C ILE A 12 -15.19 -4.39 -1.73
N GLN A 13 -13.89 -4.67 -1.69
CA GLN A 13 -12.84 -3.66 -1.59
C GLN A 13 -12.16 -3.43 -2.94
N LYS A 14 -12.21 -2.19 -3.42
CA LYS A 14 -11.54 -1.74 -4.64
C LYS A 14 -10.26 -1.02 -4.27
N ILE A 15 -9.12 -1.58 -4.64
CA ILE A 15 -7.81 -1.09 -4.23
C ILE A 15 -7.04 -0.70 -5.49
N ALA A 16 -6.66 0.56 -5.62
CA ALA A 16 -5.84 1.02 -6.73
C ALA A 16 -4.93 2.17 -6.34
N VAL A 17 -3.78 2.25 -6.99
CA VAL A 17 -2.81 3.33 -6.86
C VAL A 17 -2.25 3.66 -8.23
N LYS A 18 -2.01 4.94 -8.52
CA LYS A 18 -1.56 5.41 -9.84
C LYS A 18 -0.06 5.18 -10.04
N ASP A 19 0.74 5.58 -9.05
CA ASP A 19 2.19 5.38 -9.01
C ASP A 19 2.56 4.83 -7.63
N GLY A 20 2.81 3.53 -7.56
CA GLY A 20 2.84 2.86 -6.28
C GLY A 20 2.89 1.34 -6.36
N MET A 21 2.66 0.74 -5.20
CA MET A 21 2.56 -0.70 -5.03
C MET A 21 1.26 -1.05 -4.33
N ILE A 22 0.62 -2.13 -4.77
CA ILE A 22 -0.49 -2.78 -4.07
C ILE A 22 0.07 -4.05 -3.43
N LEU A 23 -0.16 -4.23 -2.13
CA LEU A 23 0.22 -5.41 -1.38
C LEU A 23 -1.02 -6.12 -0.90
N LEU A 24 -1.12 -7.42 -1.20
CA LEU A 24 -2.14 -8.32 -0.68
C LEU A 24 -1.44 -9.55 -0.11
N ASN A 25 -1.58 -9.75 1.20
CA ASN A 25 -1.06 -10.91 1.91
C ASN A 25 -2.21 -11.69 2.52
N ILE A 26 -2.16 -13.01 2.35
CA ILE A 26 -3.01 -13.96 3.06
C ILE A 26 -2.06 -14.76 3.95
N PHE A 27 -2.24 -14.62 5.26
CA PHE A 27 -1.52 -15.38 6.26
C PHE A 27 -2.36 -16.59 6.63
N VAL A 28 -1.80 -17.78 6.47
CA VAL A 28 -2.41 -19.03 6.92
C VAL A 28 -1.49 -19.59 7.99
N ASN A 29 -2.04 -19.84 9.18
CA ASN A 29 -1.33 -20.33 10.35
C ASN A 29 -0.11 -19.45 10.66
N ASP A 30 -0.36 -18.17 10.97
CA ASP A 30 0.70 -17.24 11.36
C ASP A 30 1.42 -17.73 12.64
N SER A 31 2.46 -16.99 13.08
CA SER A 31 3.23 -17.35 14.28
C SER A 31 2.42 -17.51 15.58
N LYS A 32 1.15 -17.07 15.59
CA LYS A 32 0.20 -17.19 16.71
C LYS A 32 -0.93 -18.18 16.41
N GLY A 33 -0.89 -18.89 15.29
CA GLY A 33 -1.91 -19.83 14.85
C GLY A 33 -3.15 -19.20 14.22
N ASN A 34 -3.09 -17.93 13.81
CA ASN A 34 -4.23 -17.23 13.21
C ASN A 34 -4.12 -17.21 11.69
N ASP A 35 -5.28 -17.29 11.04
CA ASP A 35 -5.44 -17.01 9.63
C ASP A 35 -5.93 -15.56 9.47
N SER A 36 -5.30 -14.78 8.58
CA SER A 36 -5.71 -13.39 8.37
C SER A 36 -5.40 -12.86 6.96
N ILE A 37 -6.08 -11.79 6.59
CA ILE A 37 -5.83 -11.02 5.37
C ILE A 37 -5.29 -9.63 5.71
N TYR A 38 -4.31 -9.19 4.94
CA TYR A 38 -3.78 -7.83 4.97
C TYR A 38 -3.70 -7.28 3.56
N ALA A 39 -4.23 -6.07 3.34
CA ALA A 39 -4.15 -5.41 2.06
C ALA A 39 -3.83 -3.92 2.25
N SER A 40 -2.90 -3.42 1.46
CA SER A 40 -2.51 -2.01 1.50
C SER A 40 -2.01 -1.51 0.14
N THR A 41 -1.98 -0.20 0.00
CA THR A 41 -1.28 0.49 -1.08
C THR A 41 -0.19 1.36 -0.50
N THR A 42 0.92 1.50 -1.21
CA THR A 42 1.87 2.59 -1.02
C THR A 42 1.84 3.47 -2.27
N ASP A 43 1.42 4.73 -2.11
CA ASP A 43 1.49 5.79 -3.12
C ASP A 43 2.85 6.49 -2.99
N TYR A 44 3.72 6.30 -3.98
CA TYR A 44 5.08 6.85 -3.95
C TYR A 44 5.11 8.35 -4.22
N GLU A 45 4.15 8.87 -4.98
CA GLU A 45 4.05 10.29 -5.29
C GLU A 45 3.70 11.07 -4.02
N LYS A 46 2.70 10.60 -3.29
CA LYS A 46 2.20 11.23 -2.06
C LYS A 46 2.97 10.82 -0.81
N GLY A 47 3.73 9.71 -0.86
CA GLY A 47 4.35 9.12 0.33
C GLY A 47 3.30 8.69 1.35
N ILE A 48 2.22 8.05 0.89
CA ILE A 48 1.09 7.63 1.74
C ILE A 48 0.92 6.12 1.61
N LYS A 49 0.77 5.45 2.75
CA LYS A 49 0.34 4.06 2.84
C LYS A 49 -1.11 4.00 3.29
N SER A 50 -1.97 3.40 2.48
CA SER A 50 -3.40 3.23 2.79
C SER A 50 -3.68 1.75 3.02
N VAL A 51 -4.33 1.40 4.13
CA VAL A 51 -4.61 0.02 4.55
C VAL A 51 -6.11 -0.25 4.38
N TYR A 52 -6.46 -1.35 3.72
CA TYR A 52 -7.83 -1.75 3.39
C TYR A 52 -8.26 -3.01 4.14
N TYR A 53 -7.31 -3.91 4.44
CA TYR A 53 -7.47 -4.99 5.41
C TYR A 53 -6.28 -4.95 6.37
N ASP A 54 -6.55 -4.97 7.67
CA ASP A 54 -5.54 -4.83 8.73
C ASP A 54 -5.52 -6.08 9.60
N PHE A 55 -4.83 -7.12 9.12
CA PHE A 55 -4.80 -8.45 9.75
C PHE A 55 -6.21 -8.94 10.12
N THR A 56 -7.15 -8.70 9.20
CA THR A 56 -8.54 -9.09 9.39
C THR A 56 -8.61 -10.61 9.48
N PRO A 57 -9.20 -11.18 10.54
CA PRO A 57 -9.29 -12.63 10.69
C PRO A 57 -10.06 -13.26 9.54
N ILE A 58 -9.60 -14.43 9.08
CA ILE A 58 -10.30 -15.24 8.08
C ILE A 58 -10.47 -16.65 8.64
N THR A 59 -11.48 -17.37 8.16
CA THR A 59 -11.75 -18.74 8.60
C THR A 59 -11.53 -19.73 7.46
N ILE A 60 -11.02 -20.92 7.77
CA ILE A 60 -10.93 -22.01 6.78
C ILE A 60 -12.32 -22.28 6.20
N GLY A 61 -12.44 -22.15 4.88
CA GLY A 61 -13.70 -22.29 4.15
C GLY A 61 -14.25 -20.98 3.60
N ASP A 62 -13.72 -19.84 4.04
CA ASP A 62 -13.99 -18.54 3.44
C ASP A 62 -13.57 -18.52 1.96
N ARG A 63 -14.27 -17.69 1.17
CA ARG A 63 -14.01 -17.55 -0.27
C ARG A 63 -13.62 -16.12 -0.59
N PHE A 64 -12.56 -16.01 -1.39
CA PHE A 64 -12.09 -14.75 -1.95
C PHE A 64 -12.25 -14.81 -3.46
N LYS A 65 -12.73 -13.72 -4.06
CA LYS A 65 -12.59 -13.48 -5.49
C LYS A 65 -11.72 -12.24 -5.68
N ILE A 66 -10.55 -12.46 -6.25
CA ILE A 66 -9.58 -11.40 -6.53
C ILE A 66 -9.58 -11.18 -8.04
N SER A 67 -9.80 -9.95 -8.46
CA SER A 67 -9.82 -9.56 -9.88
C SER A 67 -8.90 -8.37 -10.11
N ILE A 68 -7.98 -8.51 -11.06
CA ILE A 68 -7.15 -7.39 -11.53
C ILE A 68 -7.93 -6.68 -12.64
N LYS A 69 -8.19 -5.39 -12.46
CA LYS A 69 -8.95 -4.58 -13.42
C LYS A 69 -8.63 -3.10 -13.31
N GLU A 70 -9.09 -2.32 -14.28
CA GLU A 70 -9.12 -0.87 -14.14
C GLU A 70 -10.17 -0.45 -13.11
N ILE A 71 -9.76 0.40 -12.18
CA ILE A 71 -10.55 0.96 -11.09
C ILE A 71 -10.47 2.48 -11.20
N ASP A 72 -11.63 3.12 -11.35
CA ASP A 72 -11.75 4.57 -11.41
C ASP A 72 -11.81 5.19 -10.01
N ALA A 73 -12.59 4.56 -9.12
CA ALA A 73 -12.80 4.99 -7.74
C ALA A 73 -12.43 3.86 -6.77
N PRO A 74 -11.27 3.96 -6.08
CA PRO A 74 -10.93 3.07 -4.98
C PRO A 74 -11.93 3.20 -3.82
N SER A 75 -12.07 2.13 -3.04
CA SER A 75 -12.77 2.17 -1.76
C SER A 75 -12.07 3.13 -0.79
N ALA A 76 -12.78 3.58 0.24
CA ALA A 76 -12.14 4.32 1.33
C ALA A 76 -11.24 3.37 2.14
N PRO A 77 -9.97 3.74 2.42
CA PRO A 77 -9.11 2.92 3.25
C PRO A 77 -9.57 2.95 4.72
N LEU A 78 -9.30 1.86 5.44
CA LEU A 78 -9.52 1.79 6.89
C LEU A 78 -8.60 2.75 7.64
N LYS A 79 -7.35 2.87 7.19
CA LYS A 79 -6.32 3.70 7.79
C LYS A 79 -5.39 4.25 6.72
N GLU A 80 -4.93 5.49 6.92
CA GLU A 80 -3.85 6.07 6.14
C GLU A 80 -2.69 6.42 7.06
N GLN A 81 -1.48 6.16 6.60
CA GLN A 81 -0.24 6.45 7.32
C GLN A 81 0.69 7.16 6.35
N SER A 82 1.36 8.22 6.81
CA SER A 82 2.46 8.82 6.06
C SER A 82 3.56 7.76 5.92
N ASP A 83 3.80 7.33 4.69
CA ASP A 83 4.83 6.35 4.38
C ASP A 83 6.16 7.09 4.22
N ASN A 84 6.92 7.16 5.31
CA ASN A 84 8.28 7.71 5.31
C ASN A 84 9.26 6.88 4.46
N THR A 85 8.80 5.80 3.80
CA THR A 85 9.63 4.93 2.97
C THR A 85 9.77 5.37 1.52
N ARG A 86 9.25 6.54 1.09
CA ARG A 86 9.67 7.14 -0.20
C ARG A 86 11.18 7.37 -0.13
N ARG A 87 11.95 6.38 -0.57
CA ARG A 87 13.40 6.45 -0.67
C ARG A 87 13.68 7.52 -1.70
N MET A 88 14.24 8.65 -1.27
CA MET A 88 14.72 9.68 -2.18
C MET A 88 15.59 8.99 -3.24
N THR A 89 15.32 9.26 -4.51
CA THR A 89 16.16 8.82 -5.61
C THR A 89 17.58 9.37 -5.42
N LYS A 90 18.60 8.71 -5.99
CA LYS A 90 19.97 9.23 -5.92
C LYS A 90 20.08 10.67 -6.44
N LEU A 91 19.27 11.02 -7.44
CA LEU A 91 19.21 12.38 -7.98
C LEU A 91 18.60 13.38 -6.98
N GLU A 92 17.49 13.03 -6.33
CA GLU A 92 16.89 13.86 -5.27
C GLU A 92 17.85 14.01 -4.07
N GLN A 93 18.55 12.94 -3.69
CA GLN A 93 19.58 12.99 -2.66
C GLN A 93 20.72 13.95 -3.06
N PHE A 94 21.19 13.88 -4.31
CA PHE A 94 22.23 14.76 -4.81
C PHE A 94 21.77 16.23 -4.83
N LYS A 95 20.58 16.52 -5.35
CA LYS A 95 20.04 17.89 -5.39
C LYS A 95 19.89 18.49 -4.00
N ARG A 96 19.37 17.70 -3.05
CA ARG A 96 19.24 18.15 -1.67
C ARG A 96 20.59 18.43 -1.03
N LEU A 97 21.57 17.55 -1.24
CA LEU A 97 22.93 17.77 -0.75
C LEU A 97 23.57 19.00 -1.40
N GLU A 98 23.36 19.22 -2.69
CA GLU A 98 23.86 20.41 -3.40
C GLU A 98 23.26 21.70 -2.81
N GLU A 99 21.96 21.72 -2.51
CA GLU A 99 21.29 22.85 -1.87
C GLU A 99 21.80 23.11 -0.44
N GLU A 100 22.07 22.06 0.34
CA GLU A 100 22.64 22.16 1.68
C GLU A 100 24.08 22.72 1.62
N LEU A 101 24.92 22.20 0.73
CA LEU A 101 26.29 22.66 0.56
C LEU A 101 26.38 24.12 0.07
N LYS A 102 25.49 24.53 -0.84
CA LYS A 102 25.38 25.94 -1.28
C LYS A 102 24.98 26.87 -0.14
N ARG A 103 24.11 26.40 0.76
CA ARG A 103 23.66 27.18 1.93
C ARG A 103 24.76 27.35 2.97
N GLU A 104 25.60 26.33 3.14
CA GLU A 104 26.75 26.34 4.05
C GLU A 104 28.00 26.99 3.45
N GLY A 105 27.97 27.35 2.15
CA GLY A 105 29.10 27.96 1.45
C GLY A 105 30.26 27.00 1.17
N ALA A 106 29.99 25.69 1.20
CA ALA A 106 30.96 24.65 0.92
C ALA A 106 31.17 24.42 -0.59
N ILE A 107 30.22 24.89 -1.41
CA ILE A 107 30.28 24.98 -2.89
C ILE A 107 29.53 26.22 -3.37
#